data_AF-A0AA41VAH5-F1
#
_entry.id   AF-A0AA41VAH5-F1
#
_cell.length_a   1.000
_cell.length_b   1.000
_cell.length_c   1.000
_cell.angle_alpha   90.00
_cell.angle_beta   90.00
_cell.angle_gamma   90.00
#
_symmetry.space_group_name_H-M   'P 1'
#
loop_
_entity.id
_entity.type
_entity.pdbx_description
1 polymer ?
#
loop_
_entity_poly.entity_id
_entity_poly.type
_entity_poly.pdbx_seq_one_letter_code
_entity_poly.pdbx_strand_id
1 'polypeptide(L)'
;MAGRGGVVNEVWDGVIPAECEPNPSIMRFNSHLKWVEAQEPLHVDIGFNKTCGVGPGMAFANTLLQMDSSNIDLWWEGLFVEIVRKAQLEMDLKHNQN
;
A
#
# COMPACT_ATOMS: atom_id res chain seq x y z
N MET A 1 7.62 -1.37 6.35
CA MET A 1 7.16 -0.19 7.10
C MET A 1 5.67 -0.34 7.35
N ALA A 2 5.17 -0.09 8.57
CA ALA A 2 3.85 -0.56 9.00
C ALA A 2 2.62 0.11 8.34
N GLY A 3 2.76 1.33 7.80
CA GLY A 3 1.64 2.05 7.17
C GLY A 3 0.67 2.70 8.18
N ARG A 4 0.30 3.95 7.94
CA ARG A 4 -0.63 4.73 8.80
C ARG A 4 -1.59 5.60 7.96
N GLY A 5 -1.61 5.45 6.63
CA GLY A 5 -2.56 6.16 5.78
C GLY A 5 -3.98 5.82 6.17
N GLY A 6 -4.83 6.84 6.32
CA GLY A 6 -6.23 6.70 6.72
C GLY A 6 -6.46 6.34 8.20
N VAL A 7 -5.43 6.35 9.07
CA VAL A 7 -5.60 6.07 10.51
C VAL A 7 -5.85 7.37 11.28
N VAL A 8 -7.03 7.50 11.88
CA VAL A 8 -7.41 8.62 12.76
C VAL A 8 -7.95 8.06 14.07
N ASN A 9 -7.46 8.57 15.21
CA ASN A 9 -7.85 8.08 16.54
C ASN A 9 -7.76 6.55 16.69
N GLU A 10 -6.69 5.95 16.17
CA GLU A 10 -6.46 4.50 16.18
C GLU A 10 -7.51 3.68 15.41
N VAL A 11 -8.27 4.30 14.52
CA VAL A 11 -9.21 3.63 13.61
C VAL A 11 -8.78 3.90 12.18
N TRP A 12 -8.67 2.85 11.37
CA TRP A 12 -8.43 2.97 9.94
C TRP A 12 -9.77 3.14 9.22
N ASP A 13 -9.84 4.11 8.31
CA ASP A 13 -11.06 4.44 7.54
C ASP A 13 -11.43 3.41 6.46
N GLY A 14 -10.58 2.42 6.21
CA GLY A 14 -10.81 1.38 5.21
C GLY A 14 -10.66 1.84 3.77
N VAL A 15 -10.19 3.08 3.54
CA VAL A 15 -9.98 3.61 2.19
C VAL A 15 -8.74 2.96 1.57
N ILE A 16 -8.94 2.39 0.39
CA ILE A 16 -7.88 1.82 -0.46
C ILE A 16 -7.77 2.67 -1.74
N PRO A 17 -6.62 3.31 -1.99
CA PRO A 17 -6.31 3.93 -3.27
C PRO A 17 -6.20 2.92 -4.40
N ALA A 18 -6.44 3.36 -5.64
CA ALA A 18 -6.37 2.49 -6.81
C ALA A 18 -4.98 1.86 -7.00
N GLU A 19 -3.91 2.58 -6.68
CA GLU A 19 -2.53 2.07 -6.77
C GLU A 19 -2.25 0.94 -5.76
N CYS A 20 -3.07 0.84 -4.71
CA CYS A 20 -2.94 -0.15 -3.63
C CYS A 20 -3.89 -1.34 -3.77
N GLU A 21 -4.62 -1.47 -4.88
CA GLU A 21 -5.56 -2.58 -5.08
C GLU A 21 -4.90 -3.96 -4.97
N PRO A 22 -5.59 -4.98 -4.41
CA PRO A 22 -5.10 -6.35 -4.36
C PRO A 22 -4.84 -6.91 -5.77
N ASN A 23 -3.82 -7.76 -5.89
CA ASN A 23 -3.48 -8.45 -7.12
C ASN A 23 -3.06 -9.89 -6.81
N PRO A 24 -3.61 -10.92 -7.49
CA PRO A 24 -3.27 -12.32 -7.24
C PRO A 24 -1.78 -12.67 -7.40
N SER A 25 -1.01 -11.87 -8.14
CA SER A 25 0.43 -12.02 -8.31
C SER A 25 1.26 -11.41 -7.17
N ILE A 26 0.64 -10.67 -6.25
CA ILE A 26 1.30 -10.07 -5.09
C ILE A 26 0.90 -10.85 -3.84
N MET A 27 1.88 -11.51 -3.24
CA MET A 27 1.69 -12.28 -2.01
C MET A 27 2.34 -11.59 -0.81
N ARG A 28 1.69 -11.74 0.34
CA ARG A 28 2.20 -11.32 1.64
C ARG A 28 2.45 -12.55 2.51
N PHE A 29 3.55 -12.52 3.26
CA PHE A 29 3.83 -13.53 4.28
C PHE A 29 3.15 -13.13 5.59
N ASN A 30 2.19 -13.92 6.05
CA ASN A 30 1.38 -13.61 7.22
C ASN A 30 2.01 -14.14 8.53
N SER A 31 1.44 -13.74 9.66
CA SER A 31 1.84 -14.17 11.01
C SER A 31 1.77 -15.68 11.26
N HIS A 32 0.99 -16.40 10.45
CA HIS A 32 0.88 -17.86 10.48
C HIS A 32 1.91 -18.57 9.59
N LEU A 33 2.92 -17.84 9.09
CA LEU A 33 3.96 -18.35 8.21
C LEU A 33 3.43 -18.89 6.88
N LYS A 34 2.38 -18.25 6.33
CA LYS A 34 1.77 -18.61 5.05
C LYS A 34 1.82 -17.45 4.08
N TRP A 35 2.03 -17.78 2.81
CA TRP A 35 1.79 -16.86 1.71
C TRP A 35 0.29 -16.73 1.46
N VAL A 36 -0.21 -15.51 1.52
CA VAL A 36 -1.60 -15.14 1.22
C VAL A 36 -1.62 -13.98 0.23
N GLU A 37 -2.73 -13.75 -0.45
CA GLU A 37 -2.89 -12.55 -1.28
C GLU A 37 -2.66 -11.29 -0.43
N ALA A 38 -1.86 -10.36 -0.96
CA ALA A 38 -1.52 -9.13 -0.26
C ALA A 38 -2.67 -8.12 -0.33
N GLN A 39 -3.06 -7.59 0.82
CA GLN A 39 -4.09 -6.55 0.97
C GLN A 39 -3.66 -5.58 2.07
N GLU A 40 -3.93 -4.29 1.91
CA GLU A 40 -3.71 -3.34 3.00
C GLU A 40 -4.73 -3.58 4.14
N PRO A 41 -4.35 -3.37 5.41
CA PRO A 41 -3.03 -2.96 5.89
C PRO A 41 -2.04 -4.15 5.88
N LEU A 42 -0.89 -4.01 5.22
CA LEU A 42 0.06 -5.13 5.07
C LEU A 42 0.65 -5.63 6.41
N HIS A 43 0.62 -4.81 7.47
CA HIS A 43 1.15 -5.18 8.78
C HIS A 43 0.05 -5.51 9.80
N VAL A 44 -1.19 -5.76 9.37
CA VAL A 44 -2.36 -6.00 10.25
C VAL A 44 -2.13 -7.06 11.34
N ASP A 45 -1.34 -8.10 11.05
CA ASP A 45 -1.07 -9.23 11.95
C ASP A 45 0.39 -9.33 12.42
N ILE A 46 1.22 -8.34 12.07
CA ILE A 46 2.65 -8.28 12.45
C ILE A 46 2.94 -7.02 13.28
N GLY A 47 2.14 -5.96 13.10
CA GLY A 47 2.20 -4.72 13.87
C GLY A 47 1.45 -4.85 15.20
N PHE A 48 2.07 -5.49 16.19
CA PHE A 48 1.47 -5.62 17.51
C PHE A 48 1.14 -4.24 18.12
N ASN A 49 -0.08 -4.14 18.69
CA ASN A 49 -0.53 -3.04 19.54
C ASN A 49 -0.67 -1.64 18.88
N LYS A 50 -0.71 -1.56 17.54
CA LYS A 50 -1.01 -0.30 16.84
C LYS A 50 -1.87 -0.55 15.60
N THR A 51 -2.94 0.22 15.46
CA THR A 51 -3.75 0.23 14.24
C THR A 51 -2.87 0.58 13.04
N CYS A 52 -2.87 -0.31 12.06
CA CYS A 52 -2.20 -0.10 10.79
C CYS A 52 -3.23 0.37 9.75
N GLY A 53 -2.78 1.21 8.83
CA GLY A 53 -3.53 1.60 7.66
C GLY A 53 -2.67 1.38 6.42
N VAL A 54 -2.98 2.10 5.34
CA VAL A 54 -2.25 1.98 4.08
C VAL A 54 -0.77 2.33 4.27
N GLY A 55 0.10 1.47 3.74
CA GLY A 55 1.54 1.70 3.63
C GLY A 55 1.98 1.85 2.17
N PRO A 56 3.30 1.97 1.91
CA PRO A 56 3.81 2.09 0.56
C PRO A 56 3.88 0.75 -0.19
N GLY A 57 3.63 -0.37 0.48
CA GLY A 57 3.98 -1.70 -0.02
C GLY A 57 3.14 -2.15 -1.21
N MET A 58 1.81 -1.95 -1.16
CA MET A 58 0.95 -2.33 -2.29
C MET A 58 1.20 -1.46 -3.52
N ALA A 59 1.27 -0.13 -3.37
CA ALA A 59 1.62 0.78 -4.46
C ALA A 59 2.96 0.42 -5.10
N PHE A 60 3.98 0.13 -4.29
CA PHE A 60 5.29 -0.32 -4.78
C PHE A 60 5.18 -1.63 -5.59
N ALA A 61 4.54 -2.66 -5.02
CA ALA A 61 4.45 -3.97 -5.66
C ALA A 61 3.60 -3.96 -6.95
N ASN A 62 2.48 -3.24 -6.97
CA ASN A 62 1.67 -3.06 -8.18
C ASN A 62 2.43 -2.31 -9.27
N THR A 63 3.20 -1.29 -8.89
CA THR A 63 4.05 -0.57 -9.86
C THR A 63 5.08 -1.53 -10.45
N LEU A 64 5.77 -2.33 -9.63
CA LEU A 64 6.74 -3.31 -10.12
C LEU A 64 6.15 -4.32 -11.10
N LEU A 65 4.90 -4.78 -10.88
CA LEU A 65 4.22 -5.68 -11.82
C LEU A 65 3.92 -5.03 -13.18
N GLN A 66 3.72 -3.71 -13.20
CA GLN A 66 3.48 -2.94 -14.43
C GLN A 66 4.78 -2.55 -15.14
N MET A 67 5.93 -2.67 -14.46
CA MET A 67 7.22 -2.35 -15.06
C MET A 67 7.65 -3.45 -16.05
N ASP A 68 8.02 -3.04 -17.25
CA ASP A 68 8.82 -3.89 -18.14
C ASP A 68 10.28 -3.90 -17.65
N SER A 69 10.82 -5.11 -17.47
CA SER A 69 12.20 -5.41 -17.09
C SER A 69 13.27 -4.69 -17.94
N SER A 70 12.91 -4.21 -19.13
CA SER A 70 13.82 -3.54 -20.07
C SER A 70 14.18 -2.09 -19.73
N ASN A 71 13.49 -1.43 -18.77
CA ASN A 71 13.59 0.02 -18.57
C ASN A 71 13.94 0.48 -17.14
N ILE A 72 14.45 -0.41 -16.28
CA ILE A 72 14.59 -0.15 -14.83
C ILE A 72 15.40 1.11 -14.48
N ASP A 73 16.34 1.53 -15.34
CA ASP A 73 17.21 2.69 -15.11
C ASP A 73 16.54 4.06 -15.36
N LEU A 74 15.42 4.12 -16.09
CA LEU A 74 14.73 5.38 -16.41
C LEU A 74 13.72 5.84 -15.33
N TRP A 75 13.48 5.03 -14.29
CA TRP A 75 12.38 5.25 -13.34
C TRP A 75 12.79 5.71 -11.94
N TRP A 76 14.08 5.70 -11.60
CA TRP A 76 14.56 6.01 -10.25
C TRP A 76 14.45 7.50 -9.84
N GLU A 77 14.22 8.41 -10.79
CA GLU A 77 14.25 9.87 -10.55
C GLU A 77 12.86 10.56 -10.52
N GLY A 78 11.74 9.85 -10.26
CA GLY A 78 10.51 10.58 -9.91
C GLY A 78 9.17 9.84 -9.89
N LEU A 79 9.01 8.75 -10.65
CA LEU A 79 7.68 8.12 -10.77
C LEU A 79 7.22 7.50 -9.45
N PHE A 80 8.09 6.81 -8.74
CA PHE A 80 7.71 6.16 -7.48
C PHE A 80 7.20 7.17 -6.45
N VAL A 81 7.86 8.33 -6.33
CA VAL A 81 7.43 9.41 -5.44
C VAL A 81 6.08 9.95 -5.87
N GLU A 82 5.85 10.12 -7.17
CA GLU A 82 4.58 10.61 -7.71
C GLU A 82 3.43 9.62 -7.48
N ILE A 83 3.69 8.32 -7.60
CA ILE A 83 2.69 7.26 -7.30
C ILE A 83 2.32 7.27 -5.82
N VAL A 84 3.32 7.32 -4.93
CA VAL A 84 3.04 7.40 -3.48
C VAL A 84 2.29 8.69 -3.15
N ARG A 85 2.62 9.82 -3.81
CA ARG A 85 1.91 11.10 -3.65
C ARG A 85 0.45 11.01 -4.13
N LYS A 86 0.18 10.37 -5.27
CA LYS A 86 -1.18 10.17 -5.79
C LYS A 86 -2.03 9.31 -4.85
N ALA A 87 -1.48 8.18 -4.40
CA ALA A 87 -2.15 7.32 -3.43
C ALA A 87 -2.48 8.09 -2.14
N GLN A 88 -1.57 8.93 -1.63
CA GLN A 88 -1.83 9.78 -0.47
C GLN A 88 -2.97 10.79 -0.73
N LEU A 89 -2.93 11.49 -1.87
CA LEU A 89 -3.99 12.45 -2.23
C LEU A 89 -5.36 11.79 -2.36
N GLU A 90 -5.44 10.59 -2.91
CA GLU A 90 -6.69 9.86 -3.03
C GLU A 90 -7.27 9.51 -1.65
N MET A 91 -6.42 9.06 -0.72
CA MET A 91 -6.84 8.84 0.67
C MET A 91 -7.36 10.13 1.30
N ASP A 92 -6.63 11.23 1.16
CA ASP A 92 -7.02 12.53 1.74
C ASP A 92 -8.34 13.05 1.16
N LEU A 93 -8.57 12.88 -0.15
CA LEU A 93 -9.81 13.30 -0.82
C LEU A 93 -11.02 12.49 -0.35
N LYS A 94 -10.89 11.16 -0.26
CA LYS A 94 -11.97 10.27 0.18
C LYS A 94 -12.24 10.42 1.68
N HIS A 95 -11.22 10.70 2.48
CA HIS A 95 -11.37 10.97 3.91
C HIS A 95 -12.22 12.21 4.18
N ASN A 96 -12.03 13.29 3.40
CA ASN A 96 -12.77 14.55 3.56
C ASN A 96 -14.23 14.51 3.05
N GLN A 97 -14.70 13.36 2.57
CA GLN A 97 -16.07 13.16 2.08
C GLN A 97 -16.97 12.37 3.06
N ASN A 98 -16.41 11.83 4.14
CA ASN A 98 -17.10 11.05 5.18
C ASN A 98 -17.15 11.81 6.52
#